data_AF-A0A183BTV7-F1
#
_entry.id   AF-A0A183BTV7-F1
#
_cell.length_a   1.000
_cell.length_b   1.000
_cell.length_c   1.000
_cell.angle_alpha   90.00
_cell.angle_beta   90.00
_cell.angle_gamma   90.00
#
_symmetry.space_group_name_H-M   'P 1'
#
loop_
_entity.id
_entity.type
_entity.pdbx_description
1 polymer ?
#
loop_
_entity_poly.entity_id
_entity_poly.type
_entity_poly.pdbx_seq_one_letter_code
_entity_poly.pdbx_strand_id
1 'polypeptide(L)'
;MIYQLLTIVLMLIDRSTQQYTTPLTEEDKNAAVQCHNNYRSQLALGNVENKTGGEKMPKASNMYKLTWDENLANFSQEWANKCLIEALLERLGGRELGL
;
A
#
# COMPACT_ATOMS: atom_id res chain seq x y z
N MET A 1 -38.91 -13.67 -18.23
CA MET A 1 -38.65 -12.24 -17.93
C MET A 1 -38.24 -11.97 -16.47
N ILE A 2 -38.48 -12.90 -15.54
CA ILE A 2 -38.03 -12.79 -14.13
C ILE A 2 -36.50 -12.81 -13.95
N TYR A 3 -35.78 -13.63 -14.73
CA TYR A 3 -34.32 -13.74 -14.62
C TYR A 3 -33.56 -12.45 -14.99
N GLN A 4 -34.13 -11.64 -15.90
CA GLN A 4 -33.57 -10.33 -16.29
C GLN A 4 -33.68 -9.31 -15.16
N LEU A 5 -34.78 -9.33 -14.39
CA LEU A 5 -34.96 -8.50 -13.20
C LEU A 5 -34.03 -8.93 -12.06
N LEU A 6 -33.85 -10.24 -11.87
CA LEU A 6 -32.94 -10.78 -10.84
C LEU A 6 -31.47 -10.38 -11.08
N THR A 7 -31.01 -10.37 -12.34
CA THR A 7 -29.65 -9.92 -12.68
C THR A 7 -29.46 -8.43 -12.47
N ILE A 8 -30.50 -7.61 -12.73
CA ILE A 8 -30.45 -6.17 -12.49
C ILE A 8 -30.39 -5.87 -10.99
N VAL A 9 -31.15 -6.59 -10.16
CA VAL A 9 -31.10 -6.45 -8.68
C VAL A 9 -29.72 -6.80 -8.12
N LEU A 10 -29.03 -7.79 -8.70
CA LEU A 10 -27.65 -8.14 -8.30
C LEU A 10 -26.61 -7.11 -8.76
N MET A 11 -26.86 -6.35 -9.84
CA MET A 11 -25.99 -5.26 -10.30
C MET A 11 -26.20 -3.94 -9.55
N LEU A 12 -27.32 -3.80 -8.82
CA LEU A 12 -27.64 -2.64 -7.97
C LEU A 12 -27.05 -2.76 -6.55
N ILE A 13 -26.50 -3.92 -6.20
CA ILE A 13 -25.59 -4.06 -5.05
C ILE A 13 -24.22 -3.67 -5.60
N ASP A 14 -23.80 -2.44 -5.35
CA ASP A 14 -22.59 -1.86 -5.92
C ASP A 14 -21.40 -2.83 -5.83
N ARG A 15 -20.77 -3.09 -6.99
CA ARG A 15 -19.49 -3.82 -7.12
C ARG A 15 -18.31 -3.09 -6.42
N SER A 16 -18.58 -2.08 -5.60
CA SER A 16 -17.61 -1.35 -4.77
C SER A 16 -17.32 -2.02 -3.42
N THR A 17 -18.10 -3.04 -3.03
CA THR A 17 -17.95 -3.72 -1.72
C THR A 17 -17.33 -5.12 -1.80
N GLN A 18 -16.72 -5.50 -2.93
CA GLN A 18 -15.96 -6.75 -2.97
C GLN A 18 -14.66 -6.56 -2.15
N GLN A 19 -14.78 -6.73 -0.83
CA GLN A 19 -13.64 -6.89 0.06
C GLN A 19 -12.76 -7.97 -0.55
N TYR A 20 -11.50 -7.62 -0.84
CA TYR A 20 -10.52 -8.60 -1.28
C TYR A 20 -10.24 -9.49 -0.07
N THR A 21 -11.02 -10.55 0.08
CA THR A 21 -10.98 -11.47 1.24
C THR A 21 -9.89 -12.51 1.11
N THR A 22 -9.16 -12.54 -0.02
CA THR A 22 -8.03 -13.43 -0.20
C THR A 22 -6.88 -12.97 0.70
N PRO A 23 -6.44 -13.81 1.65
CA PRO A 23 -5.27 -13.50 2.46
C PRO A 23 -4.05 -13.28 1.56
N LEU A 24 -3.15 -12.38 1.97
CA LEU A 24 -1.86 -12.22 1.30
C LEU A 24 -1.11 -13.54 1.30
N THR A 25 -0.60 -13.93 0.12
CA THR A 25 0.26 -15.10 0.01
C THR A 25 1.61 -14.81 0.65
N GLU A 26 2.37 -15.86 0.95
CA GLU A 26 3.74 -15.71 1.44
C GLU A 26 4.64 -15.01 0.40
N GLU A 27 4.35 -15.18 -0.89
CA GLU A 27 5.02 -14.46 -1.97
C GLU A 27 4.75 -12.95 -1.89
N ASP A 28 3.50 -12.54 -1.66
CA ASP A 28 3.14 -11.13 -1.52
C ASP A 28 3.86 -10.47 -0.33
N LYS A 29 3.88 -11.16 0.81
CA LYS A 29 4.57 -10.69 2.03
C LYS A 29 6.06 -10.51 1.79
N ASN A 30 6.68 -11.51 1.16
CA ASN A 30 8.10 -11.47 0.83
C ASN A 30 8.41 -10.38 -0.19
N ALA A 31 7.59 -10.23 -1.23
CA ALA A 31 7.74 -9.17 -2.22
C ALA A 31 7.68 -7.78 -1.58
N ALA A 32 6.72 -7.55 -0.68
CA ALA A 32 6.58 -6.28 0.03
C ALA A 32 7.83 -5.94 0.88
N VAL A 33 8.29 -6.89 1.70
CA VAL A 33 9.47 -6.69 2.57
C VAL A 33 10.76 -6.55 1.75
N GLN A 34 10.93 -7.35 0.70
CA GLN A 34 12.09 -7.28 -0.18
C GLN A 34 12.16 -5.95 -0.93
N CYS A 35 11.02 -5.50 -1.47
CA CYS A 35 10.92 -4.21 -2.16
C CYS A 35 11.39 -3.06 -1.24
N HIS A 36 10.84 -2.96 -0.03
CA HIS A 36 11.22 -1.92 0.92
C HIS A 36 12.69 -2.01 1.31
N ASN A 37 13.20 -3.21 1.60
CA ASN A 37 14.58 -3.41 1.99
C ASN A 37 15.58 -3.09 0.87
N ASN A 38 15.20 -3.34 -0.39
CA ASN A 38 16.01 -2.96 -1.55
C ASN A 38 16.17 -1.44 -1.62
N TYR A 39 15.07 -0.69 -1.53
CA TYR A 39 15.13 0.78 -1.53
C TYR A 39 15.85 1.34 -0.30
N ARG A 40 15.61 0.79 0.89
CA ARG A 40 16.32 1.19 2.12
C ARG A 40 17.82 0.96 2.01
N SER A 41 18.25 -0.14 1.39
CA SER A 41 19.67 -0.44 1.13
C SER A 41 20.29 0.56 0.17
N GLN A 42 19.63 0.83 -0.96
CA GLN A 42 20.10 1.82 -1.93
C GLN A 42 20.22 3.22 -1.30
N LEU A 43 19.24 3.61 -0.48
CA LEU A 43 19.27 4.87 0.24
C LEU A 43 20.43 4.91 1.26
N ALA A 44 20.60 3.85 2.07
CA ALA A 44 21.66 3.78 3.07
C ALA A 44 23.06 3.87 2.45
N LEU A 45 23.26 3.29 1.26
CA LEU A 45 24.49 3.38 0.49
C LEU A 45 24.72 4.75 -0.16
N GLY A 46 23.73 5.64 -0.12
CA GLY A 46 23.76 6.94 -0.78
C GLY A 46 23.70 6.82 -2.30
N ASN A 47 22.92 5.86 -2.81
CA ASN A 47 22.76 5.62 -4.26
C ASN A 47 21.49 6.22 -4.86
N VAL A 48 20.66 6.88 -4.05
CA VAL A 48 19.37 7.47 -4.46
C VAL A 48 19.55 8.96 -4.70
N GLU A 49 19.04 9.47 -5.82
CA GLU A 49 19.03 10.91 -6.12
C GLU A 49 18.03 11.66 -5.22
N ASN A 50 18.36 12.90 -4.85
CA ASN A 50 17.43 13.76 -4.13
C ASN A 50 16.33 14.29 -5.09
N LYS A 51 15.23 14.81 -4.52
CA LYS A 51 14.08 15.33 -5.31
C LYS A 51 14.47 16.50 -6.23
N THR A 52 15.44 17.30 -5.85
CA THR A 52 15.83 18.53 -6.56
C THR A 52 16.85 18.30 -7.68
N GLY A 53 17.38 17.07 -7.80
CA GLY A 53 18.48 16.75 -8.68
C GLY A 53 19.82 17.32 -8.21
N GLY A 54 20.91 16.84 -8.82
CA GLY A 54 22.26 17.36 -8.62
C GLY A 54 23.03 16.76 -7.44
N GLU A 55 22.34 16.15 -6.45
CA GLU A 55 22.99 15.48 -5.32
C GLU A 55 22.29 14.17 -4.97
N LYS A 56 23.05 13.25 -4.36
CA LYS A 56 22.49 12.01 -3.80
C LYS A 56 22.04 12.23 -2.37
N MET A 57 21.04 11.46 -1.95
CA MET A 57 20.61 11.39 -0.56
C MET A 57 21.78 10.94 0.35
N PRO A 58 21.86 11.45 1.59
CA PRO A 58 22.94 11.13 2.50
C PRO A 58 22.94 9.64 2.88
N LYS A 59 24.14 9.09 3.12
CA LYS A 59 24.31 7.72 3.60
C LYS A 59 23.76 7.55 5.01
N ALA A 60 23.27 6.35 5.31
CA ALA A 60 22.81 5.98 6.65
C ALA A 60 23.70 4.88 7.23
N SER A 61 24.20 5.08 8.44
CA SER A 61 25.12 4.14 9.11
C SER A 61 24.40 2.99 9.83
N ASN A 62 23.12 3.13 10.16
CA ASN A 62 22.36 2.14 10.94
C ASN A 62 20.92 1.98 10.42
N MET A 63 20.77 1.73 9.12
CA MET A 63 19.47 1.48 8.51
C MET A 63 19.02 0.03 8.75
N TYR A 64 18.04 -0.18 9.62
CA TYR A 64 17.55 -1.53 9.94
C TYR A 64 16.86 -2.22 8.75
N LYS A 65 17.08 -3.54 8.64
CA LYS A 65 16.34 -4.40 7.72
C LYS A 65 14.96 -4.71 8.28
N LEU A 66 13.92 -4.48 7.48
CA LEU A 66 12.54 -4.80 7.85
C LEU A 66 12.29 -6.29 7.77
N THR A 67 11.38 -6.76 8.62
CA THR A 67 10.80 -8.12 8.61
C THR A 67 9.29 -7.99 8.59
N TRP A 68 8.60 -9.03 8.13
CA TRP A 68 7.15 -9.07 8.19
C TRP A 68 6.70 -9.22 9.65
N ASP A 69 5.69 -8.45 10.05
CA ASP A 69 5.05 -8.54 11.35
C ASP A 69 3.54 -8.74 11.15
N GLU A 70 3.01 -9.86 11.63
CA GLU A 70 1.61 -10.21 11.43
C GLU A 70 0.64 -9.29 12.19
N ASN A 71 1.06 -8.70 13.32
CA ASN A 71 0.20 -7.78 14.07
C ASN A 71 0.01 -6.47 13.30
N LEU A 72 1.09 -5.94 12.72
CA LEU A 72 1.02 -4.75 11.85
C LEU A 72 0.24 -5.04 10.57
N ALA A 73 0.39 -6.23 10.00
CA ALA A 73 -0.38 -6.65 8.84
C ALA A 73 -1.89 -6.73 9.13
N ASN A 74 -2.27 -7.34 10.26
CA ASN A 74 -3.67 -7.44 10.68
C ASN A 74 -4.29 -6.05 10.89
N PHE A 75 -3.60 -5.16 11.61
CA PHE A 75 -4.06 -3.78 11.79
C PHE A 75 -4.23 -3.03 10.45
N SER A 76 -3.28 -3.24 9.53
CA SER A 76 -3.32 -2.65 8.19
C SER A 76 -4.49 -3.20 7.36
N GLN A 77 -4.78 -4.50 7.48
CA GLN A 77 -5.91 -5.15 6.80
C GLN A 77 -7.25 -4.67 7.37
N GLU A 78 -7.37 -4.53 8.69
CA GLU A 78 -8.57 -3.96 9.33
C GLU A 78 -8.89 -2.56 8.79
N TRP A 79 -7.86 -1.76 8.54
CA TRP A 79 -8.02 -0.46 7.91
C TRP A 79 -8.37 -0.56 6.43
N ALA A 80 -7.65 -1.39 5.66
CA ALA A 80 -7.89 -1.59 4.23
C ALA A 80 -9.31 -2.10 3.95
N ASN A 81 -9.86 -2.94 4.83
CA ASN A 81 -11.23 -3.46 4.75
C ASN A 81 -12.32 -2.38 4.79
N LYS A 82 -12.00 -1.17 5.27
CA LYS A 82 -12.95 -0.05 5.27
C LYS A 82 -13.15 0.54 3.87
N CYS A 83 -12.24 0.26 2.94
CA CYS A 83 -12.26 0.81 1.58
C CYS A 83 -12.33 2.36 1.55
N LEU A 84 -11.83 3.03 2.58
CA LEU A 84 -11.81 4.48 2.70
C LEU A 84 -10.43 5.03 2.34
N ILE A 85 -10.33 5.72 1.22
CA ILE A 85 -9.10 6.41 0.79
C ILE A 85 -8.93 7.76 1.53
N GLU A 86 -10.03 8.46 1.82
CA GLU A 86 -10.02 9.83 2.36
C GLU A 86 -9.24 9.97 3.67
N ALA A 87 -9.38 9.00 4.58
CA ALA A 87 -8.71 9.03 5.87
C ALA A 87 -7.18 8.79 5.79
N LEU A 88 -6.65 8.38 4.63
CA LEU A 88 -5.20 8.35 4.36
C LEU A 88 -4.66 9.72 3.91
N LEU A 89 -5.46 10.54 3.24
CA LEU A 89 -5.02 11.82 2.65
C LEU A 89 -4.93 12.95 3.70
N GLU A 90 -5.84 12.97 4.68
CA GLU A 90 -5.80 13.97 5.76
C GLU A 90 -4.65 13.69 6.75
N ARG A 91 -4.35 12.42 7.01
CA ARG A 91 -3.29 12.01 7.97
C ARG A 91 -1.87 12.11 7.42
N LEU A 92 -1.71 12.03 6.10
CA LEU A 92 -0.40 12.12 5.44
C LEU A 92 -0.07 13.53 4.93
N GLY A 93 -0.88 14.53 5.26
CA GLY A 93 -0.62 15.93 4.89
C GLY A 93 -0.76 16.15 3.38
N GLY A 94 -1.93 15.83 2.82
CA GLY A 94 -2.30 16.07 1.42
C GLY A 94 -2.27 17.56 1.01
N ARG A 95 -1.07 18.10 0.80
CA ARG A 95 -0.81 19.16 -0.17
C ARG A 95 0.33 18.71 -1.07
N GLU A 96 0.08 18.82 -2.38
CA GLU A 96 0.96 18.49 -3.51
C GLU A 96 0.86 17.06 -4.06
N LEU A 97 -0.32 16.68 -4.54
CA LEU A 97 -0.41 15.99 -5.84
C LEU A 97 -1.24 16.87 -6.76
N GLY A 98 -0.58 17.88 -7.33
CA GLY A 98 -1.06 18.55 -8.52
C GLY A 98 -0.91 17.59 -9.70
N LEU A 99 -2.04 17.11 -10.20
CA LEU A 99 -2.20 16.91 -11.63
C LEU A 99 -2.23 18.28 -12.31
#